data_AF-A0A058Z7T7-F1
#
_entry.id   AF-A0A058Z7T7-F1
#
_cell.length_a   1.000
_cell.length_b   1.000
_cell.length_c   1.000
_cell.angle_alpha   90.00
_cell.angle_beta   90.00
_cell.angle_gamma   90.00
#
_symmetry.space_group_name_H-M   'P 1'
#
loop_
_entity.id
_entity.type
_entity.pdbx_description
1 polymer ?
#
loop_
_entity_poly.entity_id
_entity_poly.type
_entity_poly.pdbx_seq_one_letter_code
_entity_poly.pdbx_strand_id
1 'polypeptide(L)'
;MFRKTVEHGVSYMGPFGAMGPKSKGIITYSWSPYVQKPFYGLFSKSITNMAHRVASSLPFIAPAIILNLGIFYWAETTYAKNQLKDPRDFE
;
A
#
# COMPACT_ATOMS: atom_id res chain seq x y z
N MET A 1 30.59 -13.22 27.62
CA MET A 1 30.13 -14.50 28.17
C MET A 1 28.78 -14.30 28.84
N PHE A 2 27.68 -14.38 28.08
CA PHE A 2 26.32 -14.50 28.60
C PHE A 2 25.52 -15.21 27.49
N ARG A 3 25.53 -16.54 27.54
CA ARG A 3 24.74 -17.39 26.65
C ARG A 3 23.68 -18.05 27.53
N LYS A 4 22.50 -17.44 27.63
CA LYS A 4 21.28 -18.15 28.00
C LYS A 4 20.56 -18.47 26.70
N THR A 5 20.81 -19.67 26.18
CA THR A 5 20.00 -20.30 25.15
C THR A 5 18.67 -20.66 25.78
N VAL A 6 17.67 -19.81 25.58
CA VAL A 6 16.27 -20.20 25.72
C VAL A 6 15.95 -21.02 24.46
N GLU A 7 15.53 -22.27 24.62
CA GLU A 7 15.14 -23.14 23.51
C GLU A 7 13.86 -22.62 22.85
N HIS A 8 14.05 -21.66 21.95
CA HIS A 8 13.05 -21.24 20.99
C HIS A 8 13.66 -21.47 19.61
N GLY A 9 12.90 -22.12 18.72
CA GLY A 9 13.30 -22.28 17.32
C GLY A 9 13.79 -20.96 16.73
N VAL A 10 14.72 -21.02 15.77
CA VAL A 10 15.37 -19.82 15.20
C VAL A 10 14.31 -18.81 14.75
N SER A 11 14.13 -17.76 15.55
CA SER A 11 13.19 -16.67 15.28
C SER A 11 13.95 -15.53 14.62
N TYR A 12 13.38 -14.98 13.54
CA TYR A 12 13.96 -13.84 12.83
C TYR A 12 13.87 -12.52 13.62
N MET A 13 13.17 -12.51 14.76
CA MET A 13 12.99 -11.33 15.62
C MET A 13 13.21 -11.69 17.10
N GLY A 14 13.98 -10.86 17.79
CA GLY A 14 14.26 -10.95 19.23
C GLY A 14 13.68 -9.76 20.02
N PRO A 15 13.80 -9.75 21.36
CA PRO A 15 13.38 -8.63 22.20
C PRO A 15 14.31 -7.42 22.04
N PHE A 16 13.89 -6.26 22.56
CA PHE A 16 14.74 -5.06 22.63
C PHE A 16 16.13 -5.39 23.22
N GLY A 17 17.18 -4.89 22.57
CA GLY A 17 18.57 -5.19 22.93
C GLY A 17 19.16 -6.45 22.27
N ALA A 18 18.33 -7.31 21.67
CA ALA A 18 18.75 -8.48 20.90
C ALA A 18 18.10 -8.52 19.49
N MET A 19 17.73 -7.35 18.96
CA MET A 19 17.13 -7.20 17.63
C MET A 19 18.20 -7.01 16.56
N GLY A 20 18.13 -7.82 15.51
CA GLY A 20 18.81 -7.56 14.25
C GLY A 20 20.34 -7.60 14.33
N PRO A 21 21.02 -7.11 13.26
CA PRO A 21 22.47 -7.11 13.17
C PRO A 21 23.09 -6.04 14.09
N LYS A 22 24.38 -6.21 14.40
CA LYS A 22 25.15 -5.22 15.17
C LYS A 22 25.31 -3.94 14.35
N SER A 23 24.83 -2.80 14.87
CA SER A 23 25.03 -1.47 14.28
C SER A 23 26.04 -0.66 15.10
N LYS A 24 26.96 0.05 14.43
CA LYS A 24 27.95 0.94 15.06
C LYS A 24 28.05 2.25 14.28
N GLY A 25 28.16 3.38 14.98
CA GLY A 25 28.41 4.69 14.37
C GLY A 25 27.19 5.48 13.91
N ILE A 26 25.98 4.99 14.18
CA ILE A 26 24.73 5.71 13.88
C ILE A 26 24.33 6.52 15.13
N ILE A 27 24.30 7.84 15.01
CA ILE A 27 23.82 8.76 16.06
C ILE A 27 22.49 9.33 15.60
N THR A 28 21.44 9.14 16.40
CA THR A 28 20.07 9.61 16.10
C THR A 28 19.70 10.76 17.03
N TYR A 29 19.19 11.84 16.46
CA TYR A 29 18.70 13.00 17.20
C TYR A 29 17.19 13.11 17.06
N SER A 30 16.51 13.45 18.16
CA SER A 30 15.06 13.64 18.19
C SER A 30 14.70 14.81 19.09
N TRP A 31 13.70 15.59 18.68
CA TRP A 31 13.14 16.68 19.49
C TRP A 31 11.92 16.19 20.27
N SER A 32 11.71 16.72 21.49
CA SER A 32 10.50 16.44 22.26
C SER A 32 9.24 16.84 21.48
N PRO A 33 8.19 15.99 21.42
CA PRO A 33 6.95 16.30 20.72
C PRO A 33 6.25 17.57 21.21
N TYR A 34 6.39 17.90 22.50
CA TYR A 34 5.78 19.09 23.11
C TYR A 34 6.35 20.41 22.58
N VAL A 35 7.52 20.37 21.94
CA VAL A 35 8.16 21.54 21.33
C VAL A 35 7.79 21.68 19.84
N GLN A 36 7.26 20.61 19.23
CA GLN A 36 6.96 20.58 17.80
C GLN A 36 5.51 20.99 17.52
N LYS A 37 5.28 21.61 16.36
CA LYS A 37 3.93 21.84 15.84
C LYS A 37 3.44 20.56 15.17
N PRO A 38 2.34 19.92 15.64
CA PRO A 38 1.95 18.58 15.21
C PRO A 38 1.53 18.47 13.74
N PHE A 39 0.97 19.54 13.16
CA PHE A 39 0.48 19.56 11.77
C PHE A 39 1.26 20.50 10.86
N TYR A 40 2.51 20.79 11.21
CA TYR A 40 3.33 21.67 10.38
C TYR A 40 3.54 21.08 8.98
N GLY A 41 3.08 21.79 7.95
CA GLY A 41 3.22 21.38 6.56
C GLY A 41 2.21 20.33 6.09
N LEU A 42 1.16 20.04 6.86
CA LEU A 42 0.16 19.04 6.50
C LEU A 42 -0.44 19.27 5.10
N PHE A 43 -0.84 20.49 4.79
CA PHE A 43 -1.42 20.78 3.47
C PHE A 43 -0.38 21.21 2.44
N SER A 44 0.63 22.00 2.84
CA SER A 44 1.62 22.53 1.88
C SER A 44 2.62 21.48 1.39
N LYS A 45 3.01 20.51 2.23
CA LYS A 45 3.99 19.47 1.87
C LYS A 45 3.34 18.12 1.62
N SER A 46 2.33 17.74 2.39
CA SER A 46 1.79 16.39 2.25
C SER A 46 0.98 16.20 0.98
N ILE A 47 0.31 17.24 0.45
CA ILE A 47 -0.46 17.11 -0.79
C ILE A 47 0.45 16.83 -1.99
N THR A 48 1.54 17.57 -2.13
CA THR A 48 2.50 17.39 -3.24
C THR A 48 3.23 16.05 -3.13
N ASN A 49 3.65 15.67 -1.91
CA ASN A 49 4.25 14.37 -1.66
C ASN A 49 3.26 13.21 -1.91
N MET A 50 2.00 13.35 -1.49
CA MET A 50 0.96 12.36 -1.74
C MET A 50 0.74 12.19 -3.25
N ALA A 51 0.60 13.28 -4.00
CA ALA A 51 0.44 13.23 -5.45
C ALA A 51 1.62 12.50 -6.12
N HIS A 52 2.86 12.79 -5.69
CA HIS A 52 4.03 12.10 -6.21
C HIS A 52 4.01 10.59 -5.92
N ARG A 53 3.66 10.18 -4.69
CA ARG A 53 3.58 8.76 -4.28
C ARG A 53 2.45 8.00 -4.96
N VAL A 54 1.32 8.67 -5.19
CA VAL A 54 0.21 8.09 -5.97
C VAL A 54 0.66 7.92 -7.42
N ALA A 55 1.23 8.95 -8.03
CA ALA A 55 1.70 8.91 -9.41
C ALA A 55 2.73 7.80 -9.65
N SER A 56 3.65 7.53 -8.72
CA SER A 56 4.62 6.44 -8.85
C SER A 56 3.99 5.05 -8.78
N SER A 57 2.81 4.92 -8.16
CA SER A 57 2.10 3.66 -7.96
C SER A 57 1.06 3.41 -9.06
N LEU A 58 0.58 4.47 -9.72
CA LEU A 58 -0.45 4.41 -10.77
C LEU A 58 -0.11 3.43 -11.91
N PRO A 59 1.12 3.35 -12.45
CA PRO A 59 1.42 2.44 -13.56
C PRO A 59 1.19 0.95 -13.24
N PHE A 60 1.27 0.57 -11.96
CA PHE A 60 1.08 -0.80 -11.53
C PHE A 60 -0.38 -1.13 -11.22
N ILE A 61 -1.12 -0.15 -10.68
CA ILE A 61 -2.50 -0.33 -10.23
C ILE A 61 -3.50 -0.01 -11.36
N ALA A 62 -3.23 1.02 -12.16
CA ALA A 62 -4.16 1.50 -13.18
C ALA A 62 -4.50 0.46 -14.26
N PRO A 63 -3.56 -0.35 -14.79
CA PRO A 63 -3.92 -1.38 -15.77
C PRO A 63 -4.93 -2.38 -15.23
N ALA A 64 -4.75 -2.82 -13.98
CA ALA A 64 -5.68 -3.75 -13.34
C ALA A 64 -7.07 -3.13 -13.17
N ILE A 65 -7.15 -1.87 -12.73
CA ILE A 65 -8.44 -1.17 -12.58
C ILE A 65 -9.13 -0.99 -13.94
N ILE A 66 -8.41 -0.50 -14.95
CA ILE A 66 -8.96 -0.23 -16.28
C ILE A 66 -9.48 -1.53 -16.91
N LEU A 67 -8.74 -2.62 -16.82
CA LEU A 67 -9.16 -3.92 -17.36
C LEU A 67 -10.42 -4.43 -16.67
N ASN A 68 -10.47 -4.40 -15.34
CA ASN A 68 -11.64 -4.89 -14.60
C ASN A 68 -12.90 -4.06 -14.89
N LEU A 69 -12.79 -2.73 -14.87
CA LEU A 69 -13.92 -1.86 -15.20
C LEU A 69 -14.36 -2.02 -16.66
N GLY A 70 -13.40 -2.20 -17.58
CA GLY A 70 -13.69 -2.46 -18.99
C GLY A 70 -14.46 -3.77 -19.21
N ILE A 71 -14.01 -4.87 -18.57
CA ILE A 71 -14.69 -6.17 -18.63
C ILE A 71 -16.09 -6.08 -18.02
N PHE A 72 -16.22 -5.45 -16.85
CA PHE A 72 -17.51 -5.28 -16.18
C PHE A 72 -18.51 -4.52 -17.06
N TYR A 73 -18.09 -3.39 -17.61
CA TYR A 73 -18.93 -2.57 -18.49
C TYR A 73 -19.34 -3.34 -19.77
N TRP A 74 -18.40 -4.05 -20.38
CA TRP A 74 -18.71 -4.89 -21.54
C TRP A 74 -19.71 -6.02 -21.21
N ALA A 75 -19.53 -6.68 -20.06
CA ALA A 75 -20.41 -7.77 -19.63
C ALA A 75 -21.83 -7.29 -19.37
N GLU A 76 -21.99 -6.17 -18.64
CA GLU A 76 -23.31 -5.59 -18.33
C GLU A 76 -24.04 -5.14 -19.59
N THR A 77 -23.35 -4.42 -20.48
CA THR A 77 -23.95 -3.95 -21.75
C THR A 77 -24.33 -5.10 -22.68
N THR A 78 -23.53 -6.17 -22.72
CA THR A 78 -23.83 -7.37 -23.51
C THR A 78 -24.98 -8.17 -22.90
N TYR A 79 -24.99 -8.33 -21.58
CA TYR A 79 -26.10 -8.97 -20.87
C TYR A 79 -27.41 -8.26 -21.12
N ALA A 80 -27.45 -6.93 -20.98
CA ALA A 80 -28.64 -6.13 -21.24
C ALA A 80 -29.15 -6.29 -22.68
N LYS A 81 -28.25 -6.31 -23.67
CA LYS A 81 -28.61 -6.56 -25.08
C LYS A 81 -29.17 -7.95 -25.31
N ASN A 82 -28.60 -8.97 -24.67
CA ASN A 82 -29.04 -10.36 -24.82
C ASN A 82 -30.38 -10.66 -24.13
N GLN A 83 -30.84 -9.81 -23.20
CA GLN A 83 -32.18 -9.93 -22.61
C GLN A 83 -33.28 -9.36 -23.52
N LEU A 84 -32.91 -8.58 -24.54
CA LEU A 84 -33.86 -8.09 -25.54
C LEU A 84 -34.18 -9.20 -26.54
N LYS A 85 -35.43 -9.27 -26.99
CA LYS A 85 -35.84 -10.20 -28.04
C LYS A 85 -35.18 -9.78 -29.36
N ASP A 86 -34.54 -10.71 -30.06
CA ASP A 86 -33.98 -10.42 -31.38
C ASP A 86 -35.13 -10.39 -32.41
N PRO A 87 -35.31 -9.30 -33.18
CA PRO A 87 -36.36 -9.23 -34.21
C PRO A 87 -36.23 -10.31 -35.30
N ARG A 88 -35.06 -10.95 -35.46
CA ARG A 88 -34.82 -12.01 -36.45
C ARG A 88 -35.47 -13.35 -36.10
N ASP A 89 -35.92 -13.54 -34.86
CA ASP A 89 -36.57 -14.79 -34.42
C ASP A 89 -38.09 -14.82 -34.72
N PHE A 90 -38.64 -13.77 -35.35
CA PHE A 90 -40.09 -13.62 -35.61
C PHE A 90 -40.48 -13.53 -37.09
N GLU A 91 -39.55 -13.81 -38.00
CA GLU A 91 -39.80 -14.01 -39.45
C GLU A 91 -40.14 -15.47 -39.75
#